data_AF-A0A7C0UAI0-F1
#
_entry.id   AF-A0A7C0UAI0-F1
#
_cell.length_a   1.000
_cell.length_b   1.000
_cell.length_c   1.000
_cell.angle_alpha   90.00
_cell.angle_beta   90.00
_cell.angle_gamma   90.00
#
_symmetry.space_group_name_H-M   'P 1'
#
loop_
_entity.id
_entity.type
_entity.pdbx_description
1 polymer ?
#
loop_
_entity_poly.entity_id
_entity_poly.type
_entity_poly.pdbx_seq_one_letter_code
_entity_poly.pdbx_strand_id
1 'polypeptide(L)'
;MYMKKLVNRLLKLTEQLCSVLKNSIPDYSCRKSKHTYKQYQLAVIWCLMKYTKTNYRDIIELLELMPEIREIISLNQLPHFTTINKFFLRIRTSMLYNTLIQTVYLFTERADVIAIDSTGYSSNYASRYYVQRMHGEQERRSYIKASLSVDTNTQCILSVKPRLGPRNDNIDFGFLVKESSRLVRIAWIVADKGYDSEANHRLVWELGGRCMIPVRRREGGKTYGSFRKKSMRRFDKRIYHRRSVVESVNSVMKRLMGSWVGS
;
A
#
# COMPACT_ATOMS: atom_id res chain seq x y z
N MET A 1 25.16 -19.91 0.07
CA MET A 1 24.83 -18.75 -0.81
C MET A 1 23.47 -18.10 -0.48
N TYR A 2 22.41 -18.87 -0.21
CA TYR A 2 21.07 -18.36 0.12
C TYR A 2 21.02 -17.51 1.41
N MET A 3 21.62 -18.00 2.51
CA MET A 3 21.66 -17.25 3.79
C MET A 3 22.35 -15.88 3.66
N LYS A 4 23.52 -15.81 3.01
CA LYS A 4 24.21 -14.52 2.77
C LYS A 4 23.34 -13.54 1.99
N LYS A 5 22.57 -14.01 1.00
CA LYS A 5 21.66 -13.18 0.21
C LYS A 5 20.45 -12.70 1.03
N LEU A 6 19.94 -13.54 1.93
CA LEU A 6 18.85 -13.17 2.85
C LEU A 6 19.31 -12.12 3.86
N VAL A 7 20.48 -12.31 4.47
CA VAL A 7 21.07 -11.34 5.42
C VAL A 7 21.28 -9.99 4.75
N ASN A 8 21.84 -9.95 3.55
CA ASN A 8 22.05 -8.70 2.80
C ASN A 8 20.71 -7.99 2.48
N ARG A 9 19.65 -8.73 2.14
CA ARG A 9 18.31 -8.16 1.94
C ARG A 9 17.73 -7.55 3.22
N LEU A 10 17.91 -8.21 4.37
CA LEU A 10 17.44 -7.70 5.65
C LEU A 10 18.19 -6.44 6.06
N LEU A 11 19.51 -6.38 5.88
CA LEU A 11 20.30 -5.18 6.16
C LEU A 11 19.80 -3.99 5.34
N LYS A 12 19.69 -4.16 4.01
CA LYS A 12 19.19 -3.11 3.11
C LYS A 12 17.75 -2.68 3.47
N LEU A 13 16.88 -3.63 3.81
CA LEU A 13 15.53 -3.33 4.27
C LEU A 13 15.56 -2.52 5.57
N THR A 14 16.39 -2.89 6.54
CA THR A 14 16.53 -2.17 7.82
C THR A 14 17.00 -0.73 7.60
N GLU A 15 17.98 -0.51 6.72
CA GLU A 15 18.47 0.84 6.37
C GLU A 15 17.34 1.69 5.78
N GLN A 16 16.60 1.14 4.81
CA GLN A 16 15.47 1.83 4.17
C GLN A 16 14.35 2.13 5.17
N LEU A 17 13.99 1.15 6.01
CA LEU A 17 13.00 1.34 7.08
C LEU A 17 13.45 2.41 8.07
N CYS A 18 14.72 2.43 8.48
CA CYS A 18 15.25 3.46 9.36
C CYS A 18 15.16 4.84 8.71
N SER A 19 15.57 4.98 7.45
CA SER A 19 15.49 6.25 6.69
C SER A 19 14.05 6.78 6.63
N VAL A 20 13.09 5.93 6.26
CA VAL A 20 11.67 6.32 6.17
C VAL A 20 11.09 6.62 7.55
N LEU A 21 11.22 5.70 8.51
CA LEU A 21 10.50 5.78 9.78
C LEU A 21 11.04 6.87 10.71
N LYS A 22 12.35 7.17 10.67
CA LYS A 22 12.94 8.31 11.39
C LYS A 22 12.30 9.64 10.98
N ASN A 23 11.97 9.79 9.69
CA ASN A 23 11.34 10.99 9.14
C ASN A 23 9.79 10.96 9.18
N SER A 24 9.19 9.85 9.62
CA SER A 24 7.74 9.65 9.59
C SER A 24 7.07 9.72 10.96
N ILE A 25 7.81 9.38 12.02
CA ILE A 25 7.27 9.17 13.37
C ILE A 25 8.07 10.03 14.35
N PRO A 26 7.41 10.74 15.29
CA PRO A 26 8.13 11.48 16.32
C PRO A 26 8.96 10.53 17.19
N ASP A 27 10.16 10.96 17.59
CA ASP A 27 11.08 10.14 18.39
C ASP A 27 10.40 9.53 19.62
N TYR A 28 9.52 10.27 20.28
CA TYR A 28 8.84 9.83 21.49
C TYR A 28 7.34 10.11 21.44
N SER A 29 6.54 9.28 22.13
CA SER A 29 5.08 9.41 22.12
C SER A 29 4.59 10.67 22.85
N CYS A 30 5.34 11.12 23.85
CA CYS A 30 5.12 12.35 24.59
C CYS A 30 6.38 12.73 25.39
N ARG A 31 6.43 13.97 25.90
CA ARG A 31 7.55 14.50 26.70
C ARG A 31 7.87 13.69 27.96
N LYS A 32 6.88 13.01 28.54
CA LYS A 32 6.99 12.22 29.79
C LYS A 32 7.30 10.73 29.55
N SER A 33 7.56 10.34 28.31
CA SER A 33 7.86 8.93 28.03
C SER A 33 9.25 8.55 28.57
N LYS A 34 9.49 7.26 28.81
CA LYS A 34 10.74 6.78 29.44
C LYS A 34 12.03 7.04 28.63
N HIS A 35 11.90 7.46 27.37
CA HIS A 35 13.01 7.69 26.43
C HIS A 35 14.01 6.54 26.28
N THR A 36 13.60 5.32 26.61
CA THR A 36 14.41 4.11 26.45
C THR A 36 14.59 3.72 24.98
N TYR A 37 13.54 3.90 24.19
CA TYR A 37 13.50 3.59 22.76
C TYR A 37 12.85 4.74 22.02
N LYS A 38 13.39 5.09 20.86
CA LYS A 38 12.71 5.94 19.90
C LYS A 38 11.63 5.14 19.18
N GLN A 39 10.52 5.77 18.84
CA GLN A 39 9.37 5.09 18.23
C GLN A 39 9.72 4.47 16.87
N TYR A 40 10.58 5.12 16.08
CA TYR A 40 11.02 4.55 14.80
C TYR A 40 11.74 3.19 15.00
N GLN A 41 12.48 3.02 16.10
CA GLN A 41 13.20 1.77 16.38
C GLN A 41 12.21 0.62 16.58
N LEU A 42 11.18 0.86 17.38
CA LEU A 42 10.10 -0.11 17.61
C LEU A 42 9.31 -0.40 16.33
N ALA A 43 9.11 0.63 15.48
CA ALA A 43 8.46 0.47 14.19
C ALA A 43 9.28 -0.38 13.20
N VAL A 44 10.60 -0.15 13.12
CA VAL A 44 11.51 -0.95 12.28
C VAL A 44 11.46 -2.40 12.71
N ILE A 45 11.58 -2.68 14.02
CA ILE A 45 11.51 -4.06 14.55
C ILE A 45 10.17 -4.71 14.20
N TRP A 46 9.05 -3.97 14.34
CA TRP A 46 7.74 -4.49 13.98
C TRP A 46 7.62 -4.80 12.47
N CYS A 47 8.15 -3.94 11.60
CA CYS A 47 8.20 -4.17 10.15
C CYS A 47 9.06 -5.40 9.81
N LEU A 48 10.22 -5.56 10.45
CA LEU A 48 11.08 -6.73 10.29
C LEU A 48 10.35 -8.00 10.72
N MET A 49 9.69 -8.00 11.88
CA MET A 49 8.87 -9.12 12.36
C MET A 49 7.83 -9.55 11.31
N LYS A 50 7.13 -8.59 10.70
CA LYS A 50 6.15 -8.87 9.64
C LYS A 50 6.81 -9.40 8.36
N TYR A 51 7.97 -8.86 7.98
CA TYR A 51 8.72 -9.31 6.81
C TYR A 51 9.28 -10.74 6.98
N THR A 52 9.80 -11.06 8.15
CA THR A 52 10.34 -12.39 8.48
C THR A 52 9.27 -13.41 8.86
N LYS A 53 8.00 -12.98 8.97
CA LYS A 53 6.86 -13.81 9.37
C LYS A 53 7.06 -14.47 10.74
N THR A 54 7.70 -13.76 11.66
CA THR A 54 7.95 -14.20 13.03
C THR A 54 6.92 -13.64 14.01
N ASN A 55 6.86 -14.18 15.23
CA ASN A 55 6.07 -13.61 16.31
C ASN A 55 6.91 -12.59 17.14
N TYR A 56 6.28 -11.94 18.12
CA TYR A 56 6.93 -10.90 18.93
C TYR A 56 8.13 -11.38 19.76
N ARG A 57 8.17 -12.65 20.18
CA ARG A 57 9.30 -13.23 20.93
C ARG A 57 10.41 -13.62 19.97
N ASP A 58 10.07 -14.37 18.93
CA ASP A 58 11.02 -14.85 17.91
C ASP A 58 11.79 -13.71 17.23
N ILE A 59 11.18 -12.55 17.00
CA ILE A 59 11.91 -11.40 16.42
C ILE A 59 12.99 -10.86 17.36
N ILE A 60 12.76 -10.90 18.68
CA ILE A 60 13.76 -10.46 19.65
C ILE A 60 14.92 -11.44 19.70
N GLU A 61 14.63 -12.74 19.75
CA GLU A 61 15.64 -13.81 19.68
C GLU A 61 16.44 -13.74 18.37
N LEU A 62 15.77 -13.45 17.25
CA LEU A 62 16.45 -13.26 15.97
C LEU A 62 17.39 -12.04 16.00
N LEU A 63 16.96 -10.91 16.58
CA LEU A 63 17.79 -9.71 16.68
C LEU A 63 18.97 -9.87 17.64
N GLU A 64 18.87 -10.75 18.64
CA GLU A 64 19.98 -11.12 19.51
C GLU A 64 21.15 -11.72 18.72
N LEU A 65 20.83 -12.51 17.68
CA LEU A 65 21.78 -13.14 16.78
C LEU A 65 22.25 -12.24 15.61
N MET A 66 21.74 -11.01 15.50
CA MET A 66 22.01 -10.09 14.36
C MET A 66 22.52 -8.72 14.83
N PRO A 67 23.79 -8.62 15.31
CA PRO A 67 24.37 -7.37 15.80
C PRO A 67 24.34 -6.23 14.78
N GLU A 68 24.55 -6.51 13.49
CA GLU A 68 24.58 -5.50 12.43
C GLU A 68 23.21 -4.82 12.25
N ILE A 69 22.11 -5.58 12.36
CA ILE A 69 20.76 -5.00 12.31
C ILE A 69 20.51 -4.13 13.54
N ARG A 70 20.96 -4.54 14.74
CA ARG A 70 20.81 -3.75 15.97
C ARG A 70 21.57 -2.43 15.87
N GLU A 71 22.76 -2.44 15.27
CA GLU A 71 23.58 -1.25 15.02
C GLU A 71 22.88 -0.28 14.06
N ILE A 72 22.34 -0.76 12.93
CA ILE A 72 21.59 0.07 11.97
C ILE A 72 20.37 0.74 12.63
N ILE A 73 19.65 0.00 13.50
CA ILE A 73 18.50 0.54 14.26
C ILE A 73 18.97 1.46 15.41
N SER A 74 20.26 1.44 15.75
CA SER A 74 20.87 2.17 16.86
C SER A 74 20.29 1.77 18.21
N LEU A 75 20.13 0.46 18.44
CA LEU A 75 19.61 -0.10 19.69
C LEU A 75 20.73 -0.24 20.74
N ASN A 76 20.57 0.45 21.87
CA ASN A 76 21.47 0.28 23.03
C ASN A 76 21.18 -1.01 23.82
N GLN A 77 19.94 -1.47 23.79
CA GLN A 77 19.48 -2.71 24.42
C GLN A 77 18.30 -3.27 23.62
N LEU A 78 18.03 -4.57 23.76
CA LEU A 78 16.89 -5.19 23.09
C LEU A 78 15.58 -4.93 23.87
N PRO A 79 14.51 -4.50 23.19
CA PRO A 79 13.22 -4.34 23.85
C PRO A 79 12.62 -5.70 24.19
N HIS A 80 11.98 -5.77 25.36
CA HIS A 80 11.11 -6.91 25.67
C HIS A 80 9.96 -7.00 24.65
N PHE A 81 9.55 -8.22 24.27
CA PHE A 81 8.55 -8.47 23.21
C PHE A 81 7.24 -7.68 23.40
N THR A 82 6.79 -7.50 24.66
CA THR A 82 5.58 -6.73 24.97
C THR A 82 5.71 -5.24 24.65
N THR A 83 6.92 -4.69 24.59
CA THR A 83 7.19 -3.29 24.22
C THR A 83 6.81 -3.04 22.76
N ILE A 84 7.15 -3.97 21.86
CA ILE A 84 6.80 -3.90 20.44
C ILE A 84 5.28 -4.02 20.28
N ASN A 85 4.64 -4.96 20.98
CA ASN A 85 3.19 -5.12 20.95
C ASN A 85 2.47 -3.84 21.44
N LYS A 86 2.88 -3.30 22.59
CA LYS A 86 2.32 -2.05 23.13
C LYS A 86 2.58 -0.85 22.22
N PHE A 87 3.69 -0.82 21.49
CA PHE A 87 3.93 0.20 20.47
C PHE A 87 2.93 0.08 19.32
N PHE A 88 2.75 -1.12 18.76
CA PHE A 88 1.83 -1.36 17.66
C PHE A 88 0.40 -0.92 17.99
N LEU A 89 -0.09 -1.26 19.20
CA LEU A 89 -1.41 -0.85 19.69
C LEU A 89 -1.60 0.67 19.81
N ARG A 90 -0.53 1.46 19.79
CA ARG A 90 -0.56 2.93 19.89
C ARG A 90 -0.29 3.63 18.56
N ILE A 91 -0.04 2.90 17.47
CA ILE A 91 0.22 3.50 16.16
C ILE A 91 -1.01 4.28 15.70
N ARG A 92 -0.79 5.53 15.30
CA ARG A 92 -1.83 6.39 14.75
C ARG A 92 -1.84 6.30 13.22
N THR A 93 -3.01 6.42 12.61
CA THR A 93 -3.15 6.46 11.15
C THR A 93 -2.30 7.54 10.49
N SER A 94 -2.09 8.67 11.16
CA SER A 94 -1.21 9.74 10.66
C SER A 94 0.24 9.31 10.53
N MET A 95 0.74 8.46 11.43
CA MET A 95 2.10 7.91 11.32
C MET A 95 2.25 7.00 10.10
N LEU A 96 1.23 6.18 9.82
CA LEU A 96 1.20 5.32 8.63
C LEU A 96 1.15 6.16 7.34
N TYR A 97 0.34 7.22 7.35
CA TYR A 97 0.24 8.14 6.22
C TYR A 97 1.58 8.87 5.96
N ASN A 98 2.23 9.38 7.01
CA ASN A 98 3.57 9.98 6.88
C ASN A 98 4.60 8.97 6.38
N THR A 99 4.53 7.72 6.85
CA THR A 99 5.41 6.63 6.38
C THR A 99 5.25 6.39 4.88
N LEU A 100 4.01 6.41 4.37
CA LEU A 100 3.74 6.31 2.95
C LEU A 100 4.37 7.48 2.18
N ILE A 101 4.19 8.71 2.66
CA ILE A 101 4.77 9.91 2.03
C ILE A 101 6.31 9.81 1.98
N GLN A 102 6.95 9.49 3.09
CA GLN A 102 8.41 9.36 3.13
C GLN A 102 8.93 8.21 2.26
N THR A 103 8.14 7.14 2.11
CA THR A 103 8.45 6.06 1.16
C THR A 103 8.38 6.56 -0.28
N VAL A 104 7.38 7.36 -0.63
CA VAL A 104 7.28 7.98 -1.97
C VAL A 104 8.47 8.88 -2.24
N TYR A 105 8.87 9.74 -1.29
CA TYR A 105 10.06 10.58 -1.45
C TYR A 105 11.36 9.79 -1.60
N LEU A 106 11.48 8.64 -0.95
CA LEU A 106 12.67 7.80 -1.05
C LEU A 106 12.79 7.10 -2.41
N PHE A 107 11.66 6.71 -3.02
CA PHE A 107 11.68 5.84 -4.20
C PHE A 107 11.18 6.49 -5.49
N THR A 108 10.46 7.61 -5.41
CA THR A 108 9.76 8.21 -6.55
C THR A 108 10.13 9.68 -6.70
N GLU A 109 11.01 9.96 -7.66
CA GLU A 109 11.30 11.34 -8.07
C GLU A 109 10.25 11.89 -9.04
N ARG A 110 9.78 11.03 -9.96
CA ARG A 110 8.78 11.36 -10.98
C ARG A 110 7.91 10.15 -11.30
N ALA A 111 6.60 10.35 -11.35
CA ALA A 111 5.62 9.33 -11.70
C ALA A 111 4.82 9.73 -12.95
N ASP A 112 5.36 9.44 -14.14
CA ASP A 112 4.70 9.85 -15.38
C ASP A 112 3.40 9.07 -15.63
N VAL A 113 3.37 7.78 -15.28
CA VAL A 113 2.21 6.93 -15.46
C VAL A 113 1.84 6.28 -14.14
N ILE A 114 0.65 6.60 -13.66
CA ILE A 114 0.11 6.11 -12.40
C ILE A 114 -1.02 5.13 -12.70
N ALA A 115 -0.92 3.93 -12.14
CA ALA A 115 -1.91 2.88 -12.28
C ALA A 115 -2.80 2.79 -11.04
N ILE A 116 -4.11 2.73 -11.26
CA ILE A 116 -5.11 2.58 -10.22
C ILE A 116 -5.85 1.27 -10.40
N ASP A 117 -5.91 0.49 -9.31
CA ASP A 117 -6.67 -0.76 -9.22
C ASP A 117 -7.04 -1.03 -7.77
N SER A 118 -8.03 -1.89 -7.55
CA SER A 118 -8.42 -2.32 -6.21
C SER A 118 -8.27 -3.81 -6.02
N THR A 119 -8.05 -4.21 -4.77
CA THR A 119 -7.88 -5.60 -4.39
C THR A 119 -8.67 -5.90 -3.12
N GLY A 120 -9.32 -7.06 -3.10
CA GLY A 120 -10.04 -7.57 -1.92
C GLY A 120 -9.15 -8.46 -1.05
N TYR A 121 -9.27 -8.27 0.27
CA TYR A 121 -8.72 -9.11 1.33
C TYR A 121 -9.88 -9.73 2.13
N SER A 122 -9.86 -11.05 2.30
CA SER A 122 -10.87 -11.78 3.09
C SER A 122 -10.81 -11.37 4.56
N SER A 123 -11.96 -11.30 5.25
CA SER A 123 -12.05 -10.98 6.67
C SER A 123 -11.77 -12.17 7.61
N ASN A 124 -11.68 -13.41 7.09
CA ASN A 124 -11.48 -14.61 7.90
C ASN A 124 -10.52 -15.63 7.26
N TYR A 125 -9.84 -16.40 8.12
CA TYR A 125 -8.99 -17.58 7.80
C TYR A 125 -9.82 -18.85 7.49
N ALA A 126 -11.13 -18.84 7.75
CA ALA A 126 -11.99 -20.01 7.59
C ALA A 126 -12.10 -20.47 6.13
N SER A 127 -11.81 -21.76 5.90
CA SER A 127 -11.86 -22.39 4.57
C SER A 127 -13.26 -22.27 3.96
N ARG A 128 -13.33 -22.14 2.62
CA ARG A 128 -14.60 -22.05 1.88
C ARG A 128 -15.54 -23.22 2.22
N TYR A 129 -14.96 -24.40 2.42
CA TYR A 129 -15.65 -25.65 2.74
C TYR A 129 -16.31 -25.64 4.13
N TYR A 130 -15.65 -25.08 5.16
CA TYR A 130 -16.20 -25.03 6.52
C TYR A 130 -17.43 -24.12 6.63
N VAL A 131 -17.40 -22.98 5.95
CA VAL A 131 -18.50 -21.99 5.97
C VAL A 131 -19.69 -22.47 5.13
N GLN A 132 -19.44 -23.13 3.99
CA GLN A 132 -20.49 -23.68 3.13
C GLN A 132 -21.32 -24.76 3.84
N ARG A 133 -20.70 -25.53 4.75
CA ARG A 133 -21.36 -26.51 5.62
C ARG A 133 -22.20 -25.90 6.74
N MET A 134 -21.84 -24.72 7.24
CA MET A 134 -22.46 -24.13 8.44
C MET A 134 -23.56 -23.10 8.13
N HIS A 135 -23.44 -22.31 7.05
CA HIS A 135 -24.29 -21.11 6.86
C HIS A 135 -24.92 -20.97 5.46
N GLY A 136 -24.74 -21.93 4.55
CA GLY A 136 -25.24 -21.83 3.17
C GLY A 136 -24.57 -20.72 2.33
N GLU A 137 -24.95 -20.60 1.05
CA GLU A 137 -24.29 -19.71 0.06
C GLU A 137 -24.53 -18.19 0.26
N GLN A 138 -25.26 -17.77 1.31
CA GLN A 138 -25.92 -16.46 1.34
C GLN A 138 -25.37 -15.39 2.30
N GLU A 139 -24.23 -15.57 2.94
CA GLU A 139 -23.54 -14.41 3.53
C GLU A 139 -22.58 -13.79 2.52
N ARG A 140 -22.95 -12.62 1.97
CA ARG A 140 -22.01 -11.72 1.30
C ARG A 140 -20.95 -11.31 2.31
N ARG A 141 -19.87 -12.10 2.39
CA ARG A 141 -18.76 -11.86 3.31
C ARG A 141 -18.32 -10.40 3.19
N SER A 142 -18.31 -9.70 4.31
CA SER A 142 -17.64 -8.41 4.39
C SER A 142 -16.15 -8.67 4.11
N TYR A 143 -15.57 -7.96 3.16
CA TYR A 143 -14.14 -8.05 2.84
C TYR A 143 -13.54 -6.66 2.95
N ILE A 144 -12.25 -6.58 3.28
CA ILE A 144 -11.54 -5.31 3.22
C ILE A 144 -11.07 -5.12 1.79
N LYS A 145 -11.54 -4.05 1.18
CA LYS A 145 -11.14 -3.60 -0.13
C LYS A 145 -10.06 -2.54 0.03
N ALA A 146 -8.92 -2.71 -0.63
CA ALA A 146 -7.89 -1.69 -0.70
C ALA A 146 -7.78 -1.21 -2.15
N SER A 147 -8.10 0.06 -2.38
CA SER A 147 -7.86 0.73 -3.65
C SER A 147 -6.46 1.37 -3.61
N LEU A 148 -5.62 1.09 -4.60
CA LEU A 148 -4.23 1.55 -4.67
C LEU A 148 -4.01 2.49 -5.84
N SER A 149 -3.11 3.44 -5.65
CA SER A 149 -2.44 4.20 -6.71
C SER A 149 -0.96 3.84 -6.70
N VAL A 150 -0.43 3.46 -7.86
CA VAL A 150 0.94 2.95 -7.99
C VAL A 150 1.66 3.69 -9.11
N ASP A 151 2.87 4.17 -8.84
CA ASP A 151 3.78 4.61 -9.89
C ASP A 151 4.26 3.39 -10.68
N THR A 152 4.00 3.39 -11.98
CA THR A 152 4.35 2.26 -12.84
C THR A 152 5.84 2.20 -13.22
N ASN A 153 6.62 3.26 -12.96
CA ASN A 153 8.07 3.26 -13.16
C ASN A 153 8.78 2.53 -12.00
N THR A 154 8.48 2.93 -10.78
CA THR A 154 9.17 2.46 -9.56
C THR A 154 8.42 1.34 -8.83
N GLN A 155 7.17 1.08 -9.20
CA GLN A 155 6.22 0.23 -8.47
C GLN A 155 5.89 0.74 -7.06
N CYS A 156 6.24 1.99 -6.74
CA CYS A 156 5.95 2.60 -5.45
C CYS A 156 4.45 2.86 -5.31
N ILE A 157 3.89 2.52 -4.16
CA ILE A 157 2.51 2.85 -3.81
C ILE A 157 2.47 4.32 -3.41
N LEU A 158 1.65 5.11 -4.10
CA LEU A 158 1.50 6.55 -3.88
C LEU A 158 0.38 6.87 -2.90
N SER A 159 -0.72 6.12 -2.97
CA SER A 159 -1.86 6.29 -2.08
C SER A 159 -2.66 5.00 -1.93
N VAL A 160 -3.28 4.83 -0.77
CA VAL A 160 -4.09 3.65 -0.42
C VAL A 160 -5.39 4.10 0.21
N LYS A 161 -6.51 3.49 -0.21
CA LYS A 161 -7.81 3.69 0.41
C LYS A 161 -8.43 2.36 0.83
N PRO A 162 -8.34 1.98 2.11
CA PRO A 162 -9.04 0.81 2.62
C PRO A 162 -10.53 1.13 2.87
N ARG A 163 -11.41 0.18 2.57
CA ARG A 163 -12.86 0.22 2.83
C ARG A 163 -13.42 -1.16 3.13
N LEU A 164 -14.55 -1.19 3.84
CA LEU A 164 -15.38 -2.39 3.91
C LEU A 164 -16.18 -2.55 2.61
N GLY A 165 -16.09 -3.72 1.99
CA GLY A 165 -16.89 -4.12 0.83
C GLY A 165 -18.26 -4.69 1.22
N PRO A 166 -19.20 -4.84 0.25
CA PRO A 166 -19.08 -4.48 -1.15
C PRO A 166 -19.42 -2.99 -1.41
N ARG A 167 -18.50 -2.27 -2.07
CA ARG A 167 -18.69 -0.88 -2.53
C ARG A 167 -18.06 -0.67 -3.91
N ASN A 168 -18.63 0.26 -4.69
CA ASN A 168 -18.16 0.59 -6.03
C ASN A 168 -16.76 1.23 -5.99
N ASP A 169 -15.82 0.66 -6.75
CA ASP A 169 -14.45 1.15 -6.94
C ASP A 169 -14.35 2.61 -7.33
N ASN A 170 -15.31 3.04 -8.14
CA ASN A 170 -15.31 4.37 -8.73
C ASN A 170 -15.28 5.50 -7.68
N ILE A 171 -15.74 5.23 -6.46
CA ILE A 171 -15.80 6.19 -5.35
C ILE A 171 -14.40 6.59 -4.87
N ASP A 172 -13.41 5.69 -4.98
CA ASP A 172 -12.06 5.92 -4.45
C ASP A 172 -11.11 6.55 -5.46
N PHE A 173 -11.45 6.49 -6.75
CA PHE A 173 -10.60 7.03 -7.82
C PHE A 173 -10.23 8.49 -7.56
N GLY A 174 -11.21 9.33 -7.24
CA GLY A 174 -10.95 10.75 -7.01
C GLY A 174 -10.07 11.03 -5.81
N PHE A 175 -10.18 10.23 -4.75
CA PHE A 175 -9.28 10.33 -3.59
C PHE A 175 -7.86 9.95 -3.98
N LEU A 176 -7.68 8.80 -4.63
CA LEU A 176 -6.36 8.29 -5.02
C LEU A 176 -5.63 9.24 -5.97
N VAL A 177 -6.32 9.79 -6.97
CA VAL A 177 -5.72 10.75 -7.90
C VAL A 177 -5.29 12.03 -7.17
N LYS A 178 -6.15 12.58 -6.29
CA LYS A 178 -5.84 13.81 -5.54
C LYS A 178 -4.70 13.63 -4.55
N GLU A 179 -4.65 12.50 -3.83
CA GLU A 179 -3.51 12.22 -2.94
C GLU A 179 -2.23 12.02 -3.74
N SER A 180 -2.29 11.30 -4.86
CA SER A 180 -1.12 11.11 -5.72
C SER A 180 -0.63 12.44 -6.31
N SER A 181 -1.52 13.34 -6.73
CA SER A 181 -1.14 14.63 -7.33
C SER A 181 -0.49 15.59 -6.34
N ARG A 182 -0.66 15.37 -5.03
CA ARG A 182 0.05 16.14 -3.98
C ARG A 182 1.51 15.72 -3.83
N LEU A 183 1.83 14.48 -4.22
CA LEU A 183 3.16 13.90 -4.03
C LEU A 183 3.98 13.94 -5.32
N VAL A 184 3.33 13.75 -6.46
CA VAL A 184 4.00 13.60 -7.76
C VAL A 184 3.20 14.29 -8.86
N ARG A 185 3.91 14.79 -9.88
CA ARG A 185 3.27 15.29 -11.10
C ARG A 185 2.65 14.13 -11.87
N ILE A 186 1.36 14.23 -12.19
CA ILE A 186 0.62 13.22 -12.95
C ILE A 186 0.63 13.57 -14.44
N ALA A 187 1.28 12.77 -15.28
CA ALA A 187 1.12 12.90 -16.73
C ALA A 187 -0.02 12.01 -17.26
N TRP A 188 -0.05 10.73 -16.84
CA TRP A 188 -1.05 9.76 -17.26
C TRP A 188 -1.61 8.96 -16.09
N ILE A 189 -2.91 8.71 -16.10
CA ILE A 189 -3.60 7.78 -15.19
C ILE A 189 -4.14 6.61 -16.00
N VAL A 190 -3.74 5.39 -15.66
CA VAL A 190 -4.24 4.15 -16.26
C VAL A 190 -5.13 3.43 -15.23
N ALA A 191 -6.32 3.01 -15.64
CA ALA A 191 -7.23 2.26 -14.78
C ALA A 191 -8.16 1.40 -15.62
N ASP A 192 -8.78 0.39 -15.01
CA ASP A 192 -9.72 -0.48 -15.71
C ASP A 192 -10.97 0.30 -16.20
N LYS A 193 -11.65 -0.25 -17.20
CA LYS A 193 -12.95 0.19 -17.70
C LYS A 193 -13.97 0.37 -16.56
N GLY A 194 -13.81 -0.38 -15.45
CA GLY A 194 -14.33 -0.09 -14.10
C GLY A 194 -14.56 1.39 -13.75
N TYR A 195 -13.56 2.21 -14.05
CA TYR A 195 -13.43 3.60 -13.60
C TYR A 195 -13.87 4.64 -14.64
N ASP A 196 -14.43 4.21 -15.77
CA ASP A 196 -14.88 5.14 -16.81
C ASP A 196 -16.09 5.97 -16.35
N SER A 197 -15.84 7.24 -16.06
CA SER A 197 -16.87 8.24 -15.76
C SER A 197 -16.40 9.64 -16.19
N GLU A 198 -17.32 10.49 -16.66
CA GLU A 198 -16.98 11.85 -17.09
C GLU A 198 -16.32 12.65 -15.96
N ALA A 199 -16.76 12.44 -14.71
CA ALA A 199 -16.17 13.07 -13.52
C ALA A 199 -14.70 12.68 -13.32
N ASN A 200 -14.34 11.41 -13.48
CA ASN A 200 -12.95 10.95 -13.34
C ASN A 200 -12.05 11.51 -14.43
N HIS A 201 -12.50 11.47 -15.69
CA HIS A 201 -11.72 12.03 -16.80
C HIS A 201 -11.56 13.54 -16.66
N ARG A 202 -12.59 14.25 -16.17
CA ARG A 202 -12.52 15.68 -15.86
C ARG A 202 -11.51 15.96 -14.75
N LEU A 203 -11.58 15.26 -13.62
CA LEU A 203 -10.67 15.45 -12.49
C LEU A 203 -9.20 15.33 -12.90
N VAL A 204 -8.86 14.28 -13.65
CA VAL A 204 -7.47 14.07 -14.11
C VAL A 204 -7.05 15.17 -15.08
N TRP A 205 -7.96 15.64 -15.93
CA TRP A 205 -7.69 16.75 -16.82
C TRP A 205 -7.44 18.07 -16.07
N GLU A 206 -8.25 18.37 -15.06
CA GLU A 206 -8.11 19.57 -14.21
C GLU A 206 -6.78 19.58 -13.45
N LEU A 207 -6.27 18.39 -13.08
CA LEU A 207 -4.95 18.22 -12.47
C LEU A 207 -3.80 18.20 -13.50
N GLY A 208 -4.07 18.51 -14.77
CA GLY A 208 -3.08 18.59 -15.84
C GLY A 208 -2.69 17.25 -16.47
N GLY A 209 -3.22 16.14 -15.97
CA GLY A 209 -2.95 14.79 -16.47
C GLY A 209 -3.90 14.35 -17.60
N ARG A 210 -3.73 13.10 -18.04
CA ARG A 210 -4.57 12.46 -19.07
C ARG A 210 -4.97 11.05 -18.65
N CYS A 211 -6.23 10.68 -18.85
CA CYS A 211 -6.72 9.34 -18.55
C CYS A 211 -6.54 8.37 -19.73
N MET A 212 -6.03 7.18 -19.41
CA MET A 212 -6.01 5.99 -20.24
C MET A 212 -6.96 4.96 -19.63
N ILE A 213 -8.25 5.28 -19.67
CA ILE A 213 -9.32 4.42 -19.18
C ILE A 213 -10.18 4.03 -20.38
N PRO A 214 -10.34 2.74 -20.69
CA PRO A 214 -11.21 2.31 -21.78
C PRO A 214 -12.64 2.81 -21.56
N VAL A 215 -13.21 3.44 -22.59
CA VAL A 215 -14.57 3.96 -22.49
C VAL A 215 -15.60 2.84 -22.55
N ARG A 216 -16.52 2.83 -21.57
CA ARG A 216 -17.73 1.99 -21.56
C ARG A 216 -18.65 2.39 -22.69
N ARG A 217 -18.75 1.52 -23.68
CA ARG A 217 -19.80 1.52 -24.70
C ARG A 217 -20.97 0.69 -24.21
N ARG A 218 -22.19 1.23 -24.31
CA ARG A 218 -23.42 0.43 -24.28
C ARG A 218 -23.67 -0.05 -25.71
N GLU A 219 -24.17 -1.27 -25.90
CA GLU A 219 -24.56 -1.73 -27.23
C GLU A 219 -25.52 -0.73 -27.88
N GLY A 220 -25.23 -0.34 -29.12
CA GLY A 220 -26.00 0.69 -29.86
C GLY A 220 -25.90 2.14 -29.33
N GLY A 221 -25.16 2.40 -28.25
CA GLY A 221 -25.16 3.69 -27.56
C GLY A 221 -24.00 4.63 -27.94
N LYS A 222 -24.31 5.92 -28.16
CA LYS A 222 -23.30 6.98 -28.31
C LYS A 222 -22.55 7.21 -26.99
N THR A 223 -21.24 7.46 -27.06
CA THR A 223 -20.47 7.93 -25.90
C THR A 223 -20.84 9.36 -25.55
N TYR A 224 -21.35 9.59 -24.34
CA TYR A 224 -21.59 10.92 -23.77
C TYR A 224 -20.42 11.37 -22.91
N GLY A 225 -20.23 12.70 -22.81
CA GLY A 225 -19.14 13.30 -22.05
C GLY A 225 -18.02 13.85 -22.93
N SER A 226 -17.67 15.12 -22.71
CA SER A 226 -16.62 15.81 -23.46
C SER A 226 -15.23 15.24 -23.16
N PHE A 227 -14.95 14.96 -21.89
CA PHE A 227 -13.67 14.41 -21.44
C PHE A 227 -13.55 12.94 -21.79
N ARG A 228 -14.63 12.16 -21.67
CA ARG A 228 -14.68 10.76 -22.17
C ARG A 228 -14.36 10.67 -23.67
N LYS A 229 -14.96 11.55 -24.49
CA LYS A 229 -14.66 11.62 -25.93
C LYS A 229 -13.21 12.02 -26.20
N LYS A 230 -12.66 12.99 -25.46
CA LYS A 230 -11.25 13.40 -25.57
C LYS A 230 -10.30 12.24 -25.24
N SER A 231 -10.52 11.55 -24.13
CA SER A 231 -9.72 10.39 -23.72
C SER A 231 -9.81 9.26 -24.75
N MET A 232 -11.00 8.98 -25.29
CA MET A 232 -11.18 7.97 -26.35
C MET A 232 -10.37 8.29 -27.61
N ARG A 233 -10.37 9.55 -28.06
CA ARG A 233 -9.63 9.98 -29.27
C ARG A 233 -8.11 9.94 -29.09
N ARG A 234 -7.63 10.14 -27.85
CA ARG A 234 -6.21 10.17 -27.49
C ARG A 234 -5.75 8.87 -26.82
N PHE A 235 -6.54 7.81 -26.90
CA PHE A 235 -6.27 6.58 -26.18
C PHE A 235 -5.04 5.87 -26.76
N ASP A 236 -4.00 5.72 -25.95
CA ASP A 236 -2.79 5.01 -26.30
C ASP A 236 -2.76 3.65 -25.59
N LYS A 237 -2.81 2.57 -26.38
CA LYS A 237 -2.77 1.19 -25.86
C LYS A 237 -1.45 0.89 -25.14
N ARG A 238 -0.32 1.42 -25.58
CA ARG A 238 1.00 1.17 -24.97
C ARG A 238 1.05 1.75 -23.55
N ILE A 239 0.54 2.96 -23.37
CA ILE A 239 0.44 3.58 -22.04
C ILE A 239 -0.56 2.79 -21.18
N TYR A 240 -1.73 2.44 -21.73
CA TYR A 240 -2.73 1.64 -21.02
C TYR A 240 -2.19 0.29 -20.51
N HIS A 241 -1.35 -0.41 -21.28
CA HIS A 241 -0.77 -1.68 -20.86
C HIS A 241 0.07 -1.61 -19.58
N ARG A 242 0.57 -0.42 -19.19
CA ARG A 242 1.25 -0.22 -17.90
C ARG A 242 0.34 -0.46 -16.69
N ARG A 243 -0.98 -0.57 -16.88
CA ARG A 243 -1.94 -0.98 -15.85
C ARG A 243 -1.62 -2.35 -15.24
N SER A 244 -0.97 -3.26 -15.95
CA SER A 244 -0.58 -4.57 -15.39
C SER A 244 0.41 -4.46 -14.21
N VAL A 245 1.10 -3.32 -14.05
CA VAL A 245 2.03 -3.10 -12.94
C VAL A 245 1.29 -3.05 -11.60
N VAL A 246 0.12 -2.39 -11.51
CA VAL A 246 -0.62 -2.36 -10.24
C VAL A 246 -1.19 -3.75 -9.87
N GLU A 247 -1.56 -4.57 -10.86
CA GLU A 247 -1.95 -5.96 -10.63
C GLU A 247 -0.77 -6.78 -10.07
N SER A 248 0.43 -6.53 -10.57
CA SER A 248 1.67 -7.15 -10.08
C SER A 248 1.96 -6.74 -8.63
N VAL A 249 1.84 -5.46 -8.31
CA VAL A 249 1.99 -4.95 -6.92
C VAL A 249 0.95 -5.58 -6.00
N ASN A 250 -0.32 -5.62 -6.40
CA ASN A 250 -1.39 -6.30 -5.67
C ASN A 250 -1.03 -7.78 -5.38
N SER A 251 -0.49 -8.48 -6.38
CA SER A 251 -0.07 -9.88 -6.23
C SER A 251 1.11 -10.03 -5.26
N VAL A 252 2.13 -9.18 -5.36
CA VAL A 252 3.28 -9.18 -4.45
C VAL A 252 2.85 -8.91 -3.02
N MET A 253 2.01 -7.89 -2.80
CA MET A 253 1.48 -7.57 -1.46
C MET A 253 0.75 -8.78 -0.85
N LYS A 254 -0.09 -9.47 -1.62
CA LYS A 254 -0.81 -10.66 -1.14
C LYS A 254 0.11 -11.83 -0.81
N ARG A 255 1.20 -12.03 -1.56
CA ARG A 255 2.18 -13.10 -1.28
C ARG A 255 3.02 -12.80 -0.03
N LEU A 256 3.36 -11.53 0.19
CA LEU A 256 4.13 -11.10 1.35
C LEU A 256 3.28 -11.09 2.63
N MET A 257 2.12 -10.45 2.59
CA MET A 257 1.31 -10.13 3.77
C MET A 257 0.10 -11.05 3.98
N GLY A 258 -0.21 -11.93 3.03
CA GLY A 258 -1.41 -12.76 3.02
C GLY A 258 -2.58 -12.13 2.27
N SER A 259 -3.61 -12.93 2.02
CA SER A 259 -4.84 -12.51 1.31
C SER A 259 -6.04 -12.30 2.25
N TRP A 260 -5.78 -12.23 3.56
CA TRP A 260 -6.78 -12.01 4.59
C TRP A 260 -6.31 -10.97 5.59
N VAL A 261 -7.25 -10.28 6.21
CA VAL A 261 -7.02 -9.41 7.36
C VAL A 261 -7.73 -10.06 8.54
N GLY A 262 -6.97 -10.50 9.53
CA GLY A 262 -7.52 -10.97 10.80
C GLY A 262 -7.80 -9.79 11.73
N SER A 263 -8.89 -9.89 12.48
CA SER A 263 -9.18 -9.07 13.66
C SER A 263 -8.21 -9.35 14.79
#